data_AF-A0A656K3B6-F1
#
_entry.id   AF-A0A656K3B6-F1
#
_cell.length_a   1.000
_cell.length_b   1.000
_cell.length_c   1.000
_cell.angle_alpha   90.00
_cell.angle_beta   90.00
_cell.angle_gamma   90.00
#
_symmetry.space_group_name_H-M   'P 1'
#
loop_
_entity.id
_entity.type
_entity.pdbx_description
1 polymer ?
#
loop_
_entity_poly.entity_id
_entity_poly.type
_entity_poly.pdbx_seq_one_letter_code
_entity_poly.pdbx_strand_id
1 'polypeptide(L)'
;KIPFAMIGAELPGDFKIKKAKLRGVESNGMLCSAAELQAGESNDGLMELAADAPVGQDIRVYLGLDDASIEVDLTPNRGDCLSVAGLAREVGALYAADVTRPQIAAVSAVHDEVRPVEVLAPAACPRYLGRVIRNVDLSRPTPLW
;
A
#
# COMPACT_ATOMS: atom_id res chain seq x y z
N LYS A 1 -1.53 -9.17 -14.14
CA LYS A 1 -1.51 -8.06 -15.14
C LYS A 1 -0.19 -7.31 -14.99
N ILE A 2 0.32 -6.57 -15.97
CA ILE A 2 1.71 -6.09 -15.95
C ILE A 2 1.79 -4.65 -16.50
N PRO A 3 2.64 -3.75 -15.97
CA PRO A 3 2.90 -2.44 -16.56
C PRO A 3 3.54 -2.58 -17.95
N PHE A 4 3.00 -1.84 -18.91
CA PHE A 4 3.47 -1.86 -20.29
C PHE A 4 3.94 -0.47 -20.74
N ALA A 5 5.24 -0.33 -20.93
CA ALA A 5 5.83 0.87 -21.52
C ALA A 5 5.73 0.80 -23.05
N MET A 6 4.80 1.57 -23.60
CA MET A 6 4.57 1.69 -25.03
C MET A 6 5.71 2.42 -25.75
N ILE A 7 5.78 2.28 -27.08
CA ILE A 7 6.69 3.09 -27.91
C ILE A 7 6.46 4.58 -27.63
N GLY A 8 7.55 5.30 -27.37
CA GLY A 8 7.52 6.71 -27.01
C GLY A 8 7.45 6.99 -25.51
N ALA A 9 7.20 5.97 -24.67
CA ALA A 9 7.28 6.11 -23.22
C ALA A 9 8.70 6.48 -22.77
N GLU A 10 8.78 7.30 -21.73
CA GLU A 10 10.03 7.72 -21.11
C GLU A 10 10.08 7.17 -19.68
N LEU A 11 11.07 6.31 -19.44
CA LEU A 11 11.34 5.69 -18.15
C LEU A 11 12.41 6.48 -17.40
N PRO A 12 12.54 6.29 -16.08
CA PRO A 12 13.58 6.92 -15.28
C PRO A 12 14.98 6.70 -15.86
N GLY A 13 15.85 7.71 -15.75
CA GLY A 13 17.21 7.67 -16.31
C GLY A 13 17.28 7.95 -17.82
N ASP A 14 16.39 8.80 -18.34
CA ASP A 14 16.33 9.23 -19.76
C ASP A 14 16.17 8.07 -20.76
N PHE A 15 15.52 6.99 -20.32
CA PHE A 15 15.37 5.78 -21.13
C PHE A 15 14.08 5.82 -21.96
N LYS A 16 14.22 6.12 -23.25
CA LYS A 16 13.10 6.21 -24.18
C LYS A 16 12.81 4.88 -24.90
N ILE A 17 11.58 4.39 -24.80
CA ILE A 17 11.15 3.18 -25.50
C ILE A 17 11.02 3.44 -27.00
N LYS A 18 11.73 2.65 -27.80
CA LYS A 18 11.71 2.69 -29.27
C LYS A 18 11.36 1.30 -29.81
N LYS A 19 10.88 1.25 -31.05
CA LYS A 19 10.71 -0.03 -31.77
C LYS A 19 12.07 -0.72 -31.89
N ALA A 20 12.14 -1.98 -31.47
CA ALA A 20 13.38 -2.76 -31.49
C ALA A 20 13.17 -4.13 -32.13
N LYS A 21 14.25 -4.75 -32.58
CA LYS A 21 14.26 -6.14 -33.05
C LYS A 21 15.22 -6.94 -32.17
N LEU A 22 14.66 -7.76 -31.28
CA LEU A 22 15.43 -8.58 -30.35
C LEU A 22 15.55 -9.98 -30.94
N ARG A 23 16.78 -10.42 -31.23
CA ARG A 23 17.09 -11.76 -31.77
C ARG A 23 16.24 -12.13 -33.00
N GLY A 24 15.97 -11.14 -33.86
CA GLY A 24 15.21 -11.35 -35.09
C GLY A 24 13.69 -11.20 -34.96
N VAL A 25 13.15 -10.98 -33.75
CA VAL A 25 11.71 -10.80 -33.50
C VAL A 25 11.42 -9.33 -33.17
N GLU A 26 10.33 -8.78 -33.72
CA GLU A 26 9.92 -7.40 -33.44
C GLU A 26 9.41 -7.25 -32.00
N SER A 27 9.84 -6.18 -31.32
CA SER A 27 9.29 -5.76 -30.03
C SER A 27 8.74 -4.34 -30.14
N ASN A 28 7.47 -4.18 -29.72
CA ASN A 28 6.72 -2.92 -29.79
C ASN A 28 6.51 -2.27 -28.42
N GLY A 29 7.42 -2.52 -27.49
CA GLY A 29 7.42 -1.94 -26.15
C GLY A 29 8.17 -2.80 -25.16
N MET A 30 7.94 -2.54 -23.88
CA MET A 30 8.61 -3.25 -22.78
C MET A 30 7.62 -3.51 -21.65
N LEU A 31 7.65 -4.73 -21.11
CA LEU A 31 7.00 -5.04 -19.84
C LEU A 31 7.97 -4.68 -18.72
N CYS A 32 7.51 -3.98 -17.69
CA CYS A 32 8.40 -3.39 -16.70
C CYS A 32 8.44 -4.14 -15.36
N SER A 33 9.62 -4.16 -14.72
CA SER A 33 9.78 -4.49 -13.30
C SER A 33 9.49 -3.28 -12.40
N ALA A 34 9.36 -3.51 -11.09
CA ALA A 34 9.17 -2.42 -10.12
C ALA A 34 10.41 -1.52 -10.05
N ALA A 35 11.61 -2.11 -10.10
CA ALA A 35 12.87 -1.39 -10.12
C ALA A 35 13.04 -0.50 -11.36
N GLU A 36 12.66 -0.98 -12.55
CA GLU A 36 12.71 -0.18 -13.79
C GLU A 36 11.79 1.04 -13.74
N LEU A 37 10.68 0.96 -13.01
CA LEU A 37 9.75 2.08 -12.79
C LEU A 37 10.13 2.95 -11.59
N GLN A 38 11.16 2.59 -10.82
CA GLN A 38 11.47 3.18 -9.50
C GLN A 38 10.27 3.16 -8.54
N ALA A 39 9.38 2.17 -8.69
CA ALA A 39 8.17 2.00 -7.88
C ALA A 39 8.36 0.92 -6.79
N GLY A 40 9.58 0.41 -6.62
CA GLY A 40 9.96 -0.58 -5.62
C GLY A 40 11.36 -1.12 -5.88
N GLU A 41 11.90 -1.88 -4.93
CA GLU A 41 13.26 -2.43 -5.02
C GLU A 41 13.35 -3.78 -5.75
N SER A 42 12.21 -4.43 -6.01
CA SER A 42 12.17 -5.75 -6.62
C SER A 42 12.58 -5.72 -8.10
N ASN A 43 13.60 -6.52 -8.43
CA ASN A 43 14.07 -6.77 -9.78
C ASN A 43 14.07 -8.27 -10.14
N ASP A 44 13.34 -9.09 -9.38
CA ASP A 44 13.28 -10.55 -9.56
C ASP A 44 12.41 -10.96 -10.76
N GLY A 45 11.73 -10.00 -11.40
CA GLY A 45 10.87 -10.23 -12.53
C GLY A 45 9.99 -9.02 -12.87
N LEU A 46 8.97 -9.27 -13.67
CA LEU A 46 7.98 -8.25 -14.04
C LEU A 46 7.13 -7.86 -12.82
N MET A 47 6.69 -6.61 -12.78
CA MET A 47 5.78 -6.16 -11.73
C MET A 47 4.40 -6.78 -11.93
N GLU A 48 4.04 -7.72 -11.06
CA GLU A 48 2.71 -8.32 -11.08
C GLU A 48 1.68 -7.39 -10.43
N LEU A 49 0.71 -6.95 -11.23
CA LEU A 49 -0.46 -6.20 -10.78
C LEU A 49 -1.62 -7.14 -10.46
N ALA A 50 -2.51 -6.67 -9.60
CA ALA A 50 -3.74 -7.35 -9.23
C ALA A 50 -4.51 -7.85 -10.46
N ALA A 51 -5.16 -9.00 -10.31
CA ALA A 51 -5.86 -9.66 -11.42
C ALA A 51 -6.97 -8.79 -12.03
N ASP A 52 -7.56 -7.89 -11.24
CA ASP A 52 -8.62 -6.96 -11.60
C ASP A 52 -8.11 -5.59 -12.10
N ALA A 53 -6.79 -5.33 -12.14
CA ALA A 53 -6.23 -4.06 -12.58
C ALA A 53 -6.77 -3.59 -13.97
N PRO A 54 -7.26 -2.36 -14.14
CA PRO A 54 -7.86 -1.91 -15.39
C PRO A 54 -6.82 -1.80 -16.52
N VAL A 55 -7.04 -2.53 -17.62
CA VAL A 55 -6.13 -2.52 -18.77
C VAL A 55 -6.28 -1.21 -19.55
N GLY A 56 -5.16 -0.56 -19.85
CA GLY A 56 -5.12 0.70 -20.60
C GLY A 56 -5.12 1.96 -19.72
N GLN A 57 -5.32 1.83 -18.41
CA GLN A 57 -5.13 2.93 -17.47
C GLN A 57 -3.64 3.21 -17.24
N ASP A 58 -3.29 4.48 -17.08
CA ASP A 58 -1.94 4.89 -16.68
C ASP A 58 -1.58 4.26 -15.31
N ILE A 59 -0.40 3.66 -15.24
CA ILE A 59 0.11 3.01 -14.04
C ILE A 59 0.30 4.00 -12.89
N ARG A 60 0.66 5.26 -13.17
CA ARG A 60 0.82 6.31 -12.15
C ARG A 60 -0.50 6.58 -11.45
N VAL A 61 -1.58 6.65 -12.23
CA VAL A 61 -2.93 6.86 -11.69
C VAL A 61 -3.42 5.62 -10.95
N TYR A 62 -3.17 4.42 -11.49
CA TYR A 62 -3.62 3.17 -10.86
C TYR A 62 -2.97 2.91 -9.49
N LEU A 63 -1.66 3.17 -9.37
CA LEU A 63 -0.91 2.95 -8.14
C LEU A 63 -0.80 4.19 -7.24
N GLY A 64 -1.30 5.35 -7.68
CA GLY A 64 -1.15 6.61 -6.93
C GLY A 64 0.30 7.07 -6.80
N LEU A 65 1.10 6.93 -7.86
CA LEU A 65 2.55 7.24 -7.81
C LEU A 65 2.87 8.74 -7.76
N ASP A 66 1.91 9.59 -8.13
CA ASP A 66 2.05 11.05 -8.01
C ASP A 66 1.73 11.49 -6.57
N ASP A 67 2.49 10.94 -5.61
CA ASP A 67 2.36 11.16 -4.17
C ASP A 67 3.73 11.39 -3.52
N ALA A 68 3.75 11.81 -2.25
CA ALA A 68 4.96 12.11 -1.50
C ALA A 68 5.01 11.35 -0.17
N SER A 69 6.18 10.77 0.12
CA SER A 69 6.52 10.31 1.46
C SER A 69 7.10 11.47 2.26
N ILE A 70 6.46 11.82 3.38
CA ILE A 70 6.89 12.90 4.27
C ILE A 70 7.33 12.30 5.60
N GLU A 71 8.61 12.47 5.91
CA GLU A 71 9.17 12.08 7.21
C GLU A 71 9.10 13.27 8.17
N VAL A 72 8.57 13.02 9.38
CA VAL A 72 8.37 14.05 10.41
C VAL A 72 9.07 13.62 11.69
N ASP A 73 10.01 14.43 12.17
CA ASP A 73 10.63 14.23 13.47
C ASP A 73 9.69 14.72 14.59
N LEU A 74 9.28 13.82 15.48
CA LEU A 74 8.30 14.10 16.52
C LEU A 74 8.98 14.21 17.89
N THR A 75 8.65 15.28 18.60
CA THR A 75 9.06 15.43 19.99
C THR A 75 8.28 14.46 20.91
N PRO A 76 8.84 14.05 22.06
CA PRO A 76 8.22 13.02 22.92
C PRO A 76 6.81 13.33 23.44
N ASN A 77 6.43 14.60 23.48
CA ASN A 77 5.09 15.04 23.90
C ASN A 77 4.00 14.84 22.82
N ARG A 78 4.37 14.45 21.59
CA ARG A 78 3.45 14.31 20.43
C ARG A 78 3.20 12.86 20.03
N GLY A 79 3.07 11.97 21.00
CA GLY A 79 2.74 10.56 20.75
C GLY A 79 1.42 10.36 19.98
N ASP A 80 0.52 11.34 20.01
CA ASP A 80 -0.72 11.33 19.24
C ASP A 80 -0.50 11.42 17.72
N CYS A 81 0.64 11.99 17.28
CA CYS A 81 1.02 12.15 15.87
C CYS A 81 1.74 10.95 15.27
N LEU A 82 1.95 9.86 16.02
CA LEU A 82 2.52 8.60 15.51
C LEU A 82 1.53 7.78 14.65
N SER A 83 0.56 8.44 14.02
CA SER A 83 -0.43 7.82 13.14
C SER A 83 -0.96 8.84 12.14
N VAL A 84 -1.42 8.35 10.98
CA VAL A 84 -2.11 9.19 9.97
C VAL A 84 -3.32 9.89 10.58
N ALA A 85 -4.08 9.22 11.47
CA ALA A 85 -5.23 9.83 12.15
C ALA A 85 -4.83 10.98 13.10
N GLY A 86 -3.62 10.93 13.68
CA GLY A 86 -3.04 11.99 14.47
C GLY A 86 -2.64 13.19 13.63
N LEU A 87 -1.81 12.94 12.62
CA LEU A 87 -1.32 13.96 11.70
C LEU A 87 -2.47 14.67 10.97
N ALA A 88 -3.44 13.91 10.44
CA ALA A 88 -4.60 14.49 9.78
C ALA A 88 -5.44 15.38 10.70
N ARG A 89 -5.53 15.04 12.00
CA ARG A 89 -6.20 15.88 13.00
C ARG A 89 -5.49 17.20 13.21
N GLU A 90 -4.15 17.20 13.28
CA GLU A 90 -3.34 18.41 13.41
C GLU A 90 -3.44 19.29 12.18
N VAL A 91 -3.34 18.70 10.98
CA VAL A 91 -3.52 19.42 9.71
C VAL A 91 -4.92 20.05 9.67
N GLY A 92 -5.97 19.30 10.02
CA GLY A 92 -7.33 19.85 10.08
C GLY A 92 -7.47 21.00 11.07
N ALA A 93 -6.87 20.88 12.26
CA ALA A 93 -6.87 21.95 13.25
C ALA A 93 -6.12 23.21 12.76
N LEU A 94 -4.95 23.04 12.13
CA LEU A 94 -4.13 24.12 11.63
C LEU A 94 -4.78 24.89 10.47
N TYR A 95 -5.40 24.16 9.55
CA TYR A 95 -6.04 24.73 8.35
C TYR A 95 -7.53 25.03 8.52
N ALA A 96 -8.08 24.84 9.73
CA ALA A 96 -9.51 24.96 10.01
C ALA A 96 -10.38 24.16 9.02
N ALA A 97 -9.97 22.92 8.76
CA ALA A 97 -10.61 22.01 7.82
C ALA A 97 -11.18 20.78 8.52
N ASP A 98 -12.32 20.28 8.03
CA ASP A 98 -12.94 19.06 8.53
C ASP A 98 -12.07 17.84 8.23
N VAL A 99 -11.94 16.96 9.22
CA VAL A 99 -11.16 15.72 9.10
C VAL A 99 -12.10 14.54 8.94
N THR A 100 -12.05 13.92 7.77
CA THR A 100 -12.86 12.72 7.48
C THR A 100 -12.16 11.47 8.01
N ARG A 101 -12.86 10.71 8.85
CA ARG A 101 -12.36 9.43 9.38
C ARG A 101 -12.90 8.26 8.55
N PRO A 102 -12.14 7.17 8.40
CA PRO A 102 -12.68 5.96 7.79
C PRO A 102 -13.83 5.41 8.65
N GLN A 103 -14.88 4.92 8.00
CA GLN A 103 -15.97 4.25 8.68
C GLN A 103 -15.53 2.83 9.05
N ILE A 104 -15.44 2.54 10.35
CA ILE A 104 -15.06 1.22 10.86
C ILE A 104 -16.28 0.60 11.53
N ALA A 105 -16.94 -0.31 10.82
CA ALA A 105 -18.09 -1.04 11.35
C ALA A 105 -17.67 -2.22 12.24
N ALA A 106 -18.46 -2.51 13.27
CA ALA A 106 -18.27 -3.70 14.08
C ALA A 106 -18.55 -4.96 13.24
N VAL A 107 -17.58 -5.88 13.20
CA VAL A 107 -17.76 -7.19 12.56
C VAL A 107 -18.46 -8.12 13.54
N SER A 108 -19.65 -8.61 13.19
CA SER A 108 -20.41 -9.55 14.01
C SER A 108 -19.67 -10.87 14.19
N ALA A 109 -19.80 -11.49 15.38
CA ALA A 109 -19.29 -12.84 15.60
C ALA A 109 -20.14 -13.85 14.82
N VAL A 110 -19.49 -14.84 14.23
CA VAL A 110 -20.14 -15.95 13.50
C VAL A 110 -20.00 -17.29 14.23
N HIS A 111 -19.33 -17.28 15.38
CA HIS A 111 -19.13 -18.40 16.29
C HIS A 111 -18.85 -17.86 17.70
N ASP A 112 -18.99 -18.70 18.71
CA ASP A 112 -18.86 -18.31 20.12
C ASP A 112 -17.50 -18.67 20.76
N GLU A 113 -16.56 -19.20 19.98
CA GLU A 113 -15.25 -19.57 20.51
C GLU A 113 -14.47 -18.39 21.10
N VAL A 114 -14.01 -18.57 22.33
CA VAL A 114 -13.19 -17.62 23.09
C VAL A 114 -12.01 -18.33 23.73
N ARG A 115 -11.01 -17.55 24.17
CA ARG A 115 -9.89 -18.04 24.99
C ARG A 115 -9.84 -17.28 26.30
N PRO A 116 -9.61 -17.96 27.44
CA PRO A 116 -9.46 -17.29 28.72
C PRO A 116 -8.24 -16.36 28.66
N VAL A 117 -8.41 -15.13 29.10
CA VAL A 117 -7.34 -14.13 29.21
C VAL A 117 -7.41 -13.55 30.60
N GLU A 118 -6.27 -13.53 31.28
CA GLU A 118 -6.10 -12.93 32.60
C GLU A 118 -5.01 -11.87 32.52
N VAL A 119 -5.31 -10.66 33.00
CA VAL A 119 -4.34 -9.56 33.08
C VAL A 119 -3.82 -9.49 34.51
N LEU A 120 -2.66 -10.10 34.74
CA LEU A 120 -2.04 -10.20 36.08
C LEU A 120 -1.54 -8.84 36.62
N ALA A 121 -1.27 -7.88 35.74
CA ALA A 121 -0.76 -6.55 36.09
C ALA A 121 -1.66 -5.44 35.49
N PRO A 122 -2.88 -5.24 36.00
CA PRO A 122 -3.86 -4.32 35.40
C PRO A 122 -3.41 -2.85 35.44
N ALA A 123 -2.52 -2.46 36.37
CA ALA A 123 -1.93 -1.13 36.38
C ALA A 123 -1.01 -0.88 35.17
N ALA A 124 -0.30 -1.91 34.69
CA ALA A 124 0.58 -1.82 33.52
C ALA A 124 -0.17 -2.05 32.20
N CYS A 125 -1.23 -2.87 32.22
CA CYS A 125 -2.08 -3.14 31.07
C CYS A 125 -3.55 -2.90 31.45
N PRO A 126 -4.04 -1.66 31.40
CA PRO A 126 -5.41 -1.33 31.82
C PRO A 126 -6.48 -1.85 30.85
N ARG A 127 -6.09 -2.28 29.65
CA ARG A 127 -7.01 -2.82 28.65
C ARG A 127 -6.30 -3.82 27.74
N TYR A 128 -6.88 -5.01 27.61
CA TYR A 128 -6.47 -6.04 26.66
C TYR A 128 -7.70 -6.53 25.90
N LEU A 129 -7.59 -6.71 24.58
CA LEU A 129 -8.67 -7.20 23.72
C LEU A 129 -8.17 -8.43 22.96
N GLY A 130 -8.85 -9.56 23.14
CA GLY A 130 -8.58 -10.79 22.40
C GLY A 130 -9.76 -11.15 21.48
N ARG A 131 -9.46 -11.66 20.29
CA ARG A 131 -10.48 -12.14 19.34
C ARG A 131 -9.98 -13.39 18.63
N VAL A 132 -10.78 -14.45 18.63
CA VAL A 132 -10.48 -15.67 17.89
C VAL A 132 -10.93 -15.49 16.43
N ILE A 133 -10.04 -15.77 15.49
CA ILE A 133 -10.35 -15.83 14.06
C ILE A 133 -9.96 -17.23 13.57
N ARG A 134 -10.93 -17.98 13.06
CA ARG A 134 -10.75 -19.38 12.65
C ARG A 134 -10.51 -19.50 11.15
N ASN A 135 -9.80 -20.56 10.77
CA ASN A 135 -9.67 -21.04 9.39
C ASN A 135 -9.15 -19.96 8.42
N VAL A 136 -8.21 -19.13 8.88
CA VAL A 136 -7.52 -18.15 8.02
C VAL A 136 -6.58 -18.90 7.09
N ASP A 137 -6.72 -18.64 5.79
CA ASP A 137 -5.76 -19.10 4.80
C ASP A 137 -4.53 -18.18 4.80
N LEU A 138 -3.43 -18.67 5.38
CA LEU A 138 -2.16 -17.94 5.47
C LEU A 138 -1.36 -17.93 4.17
N SER A 139 -1.78 -18.68 3.14
CA SER A 139 -1.12 -18.68 1.84
C SER A 139 -1.52 -17.49 0.96
N ARG A 140 -2.58 -16.77 1.33
CA ARG A 140 -3.07 -15.63 0.57
C ARG A 140 -2.09 -14.45 0.68
N PRO A 141 -1.74 -13.80 -0.44
CA PRO A 141 -0.86 -12.64 -0.42
C PRO A 141 -1.58 -11.41 0.17
N THR A 142 -0.80 -10.49 0.74
CA THR A 142 -1.26 -9.14 1.08
C THR A 142 -1.70 -8.43 -0.21
N PRO A 143 -2.84 -7.71 -0.22
CA PRO A 143 -3.21 -6.87 -1.35
C PRO A 143 -2.16 -5.78 -1.60
N LEU A 144 -2.17 -5.21 -2.81
CA LEU A 144 -1.18 -4.22 -3.23
C LEU A 144 -1.37 -2.83 -2.59
N TRP A 145 -2.59 -2.48 -2.18
CA TRP A 145 -2.92 -1.27 -1.44
C TRP A 145 -2.71 -1.49 0.06
#